data_AF-A0A1Y2LM85-F1
#
_entry.id   AF-A0A1Y2LM85-F1
#
_cell.length_a   1.000
_cell.length_b   1.000
_cell.length_c   1.000
_cell.angle_alpha   90.00
_cell.angle_beta   90.00
_cell.angle_gamma   90.00
#
_symmetry.space_group_name_H-M   'P 1'
#
loop_
_entity.id
_entity.type
_entity.pdbx_description
1 polymer ?
#
loop_
_entity_poly.entity_id
_entity_poly.type
_entity_poly.pdbx_seq_one_letter_code
_entity_poly.pdbx_strand_id
1 'polypeptide(L)'
;MPSPFGDAPVAKSLLDFQRVLSPTAGVRVSPLCLGAMNFGDAWSDMMGKCDKKTVFEILDFFYDQGGNFIDTANNYQNEESETWIGEWMQERGRRAEMVVATKFTTLYPDPKTRPRMAANFSGNSTKSLHVSLEASLKKLQTDYIDLLYVHWWDFTTSIPELMQSLNHMVQRGKVLYLGVSDTPAWVVSKANQYARDHGLRPFSVYQGRWSAAERDFEREIIPMAREEGMALCPWGALGGGNFTTKAKRESNEQGRNFGPPSDKHVRVSEKLEAVAKSKDTAITSIALAYVR
;
A
#
# COMPACT_ATOMS: atom_id res chain seq x y z
N MET A 1 19.23 35.09 -19.45
CA MET A 1 18.83 34.14 -20.52
C MET A 1 17.70 33.30 -20.00
N PRO A 2 16.64 33.04 -20.79
CA PRO A 2 15.61 32.06 -20.42
C PRO A 2 16.25 30.68 -20.19
N SER A 3 15.67 29.89 -19.29
CA SER A 3 16.09 28.50 -19.08
C SER A 3 15.95 27.72 -20.39
N PRO A 4 16.97 26.96 -20.85
CA PRO A 4 16.84 26.09 -22.01
C PRO A 4 15.87 24.91 -21.77
N PHE A 5 15.42 24.72 -20.52
CA PHE A 5 14.50 23.66 -20.10
C PHE A 5 13.06 24.16 -19.87
N GLY A 6 12.77 25.42 -20.20
CA GLY A 6 11.49 26.08 -19.89
C GLY A 6 11.36 26.42 -18.40
N ASP A 7 10.18 26.94 -18.05
CA ASP A 7 9.82 27.22 -16.66
C ASP A 7 9.37 25.93 -15.95
N ALA A 8 9.68 25.83 -14.67
CA ALA A 8 9.17 24.73 -13.86
C ALA A 8 7.63 24.81 -13.80
N PRO A 9 6.91 23.68 -13.95
CA PRO A 9 5.46 23.68 -13.82
C PRO A 9 5.06 24.13 -12.41
N VAL A 10 3.97 24.90 -12.33
CA VAL A 10 3.41 25.32 -11.05
C VAL A 10 2.74 24.12 -10.39
N ALA A 11 3.18 23.77 -9.18
CA ALA A 11 2.57 22.69 -8.40
C ALA A 11 1.09 23.01 -8.13
N LYS A 12 0.21 22.06 -8.46
CA LYS A 12 -1.22 22.15 -8.18
C LYS A 12 -1.53 21.82 -6.73
N SER A 13 -0.77 20.89 -6.14
CA SER A 13 -0.93 20.49 -4.75
C SER A 13 0.38 20.07 -4.09
N LEU A 14 0.33 19.72 -2.81
CA LEU A 14 1.49 19.16 -2.11
C LEU A 14 1.92 17.78 -2.63
N LEU A 15 1.09 17.08 -3.43
CA LEU A 15 1.47 15.79 -4.00
C LEU A 15 2.52 15.91 -5.11
N ASP A 16 2.59 17.06 -5.79
CA ASP A 16 3.61 17.34 -6.83
C ASP A 16 5.04 17.39 -6.25
N PHE A 17 5.17 17.63 -4.94
CA PHE A 17 6.46 17.58 -4.24
C PHE A 17 6.85 16.13 -3.94
N GLN A 18 7.16 15.40 -5.01
CA GLN A 18 7.57 14.01 -4.95
C GLN A 18 8.90 13.84 -4.20
N ARG A 19 9.06 12.69 -3.56
CA ARG A 19 10.25 12.30 -2.81
C ARG A 19 10.84 11.00 -3.35
N VAL A 20 12.14 10.82 -3.20
CA VAL A 20 12.77 9.51 -3.40
C VAL A 20 12.19 8.55 -2.36
N LEU A 21 11.77 7.36 -2.81
CA LEU A 21 11.09 6.38 -1.96
C LEU A 21 11.98 5.93 -0.80
N SER A 22 13.18 5.42 -1.10
CA SER A 22 14.19 5.05 -0.09
C SER A 22 15.61 5.11 -0.65
N PRO A 23 16.66 5.06 0.18
CA PRO A 23 18.05 4.89 -0.28
C PRO A 23 18.27 3.68 -1.19
N THR A 24 17.46 2.63 -1.04
CA THR A 24 17.53 1.40 -1.84
C THR A 24 16.53 1.36 -3.01
N ALA A 25 15.69 2.40 -3.16
CA ALA A 25 14.74 2.56 -4.25
C ALA A 25 14.66 4.04 -4.70
N GLY A 26 15.38 4.36 -5.77
CA GLY A 26 15.48 5.72 -6.33
C GLY A 26 14.22 6.26 -7.01
N VAL A 27 13.15 5.46 -7.10
CA VAL A 27 11.87 5.88 -7.69
C VAL A 27 11.27 7.04 -6.89
N ARG A 28 10.67 7.99 -7.60
CA ARG A 28 10.03 9.17 -6.99
C ARG A 28 8.55 8.93 -6.81
N VAL A 29 8.07 9.12 -5.59
CA VAL A 29 6.68 8.91 -5.20
C VAL A 29 6.08 10.18 -4.60
N SER A 30 4.78 10.37 -4.78
CA SER A 30 4.00 11.35 -4.05
C SER A 30 4.13 11.11 -2.54
N PRO A 31 4.06 12.18 -1.70
CA PRO A 31 4.21 12.05 -0.26
C PRO A 31 3.12 11.19 0.39
N LEU A 32 1.96 11.06 -0.27
CA LEU A 32 0.89 10.13 0.10
C LEU A 32 0.80 9.00 -0.93
N CYS A 33 0.53 7.79 -0.42
CA CYS A 33 0.19 6.61 -1.21
C CYS A 33 -1.33 6.40 -1.12
N LEU A 34 -1.98 6.21 -2.27
CA LEU A 34 -3.41 5.90 -2.35
C LEU A 34 -3.60 4.38 -2.20
N GLY A 35 -4.10 3.96 -1.04
CA GLY A 35 -4.48 2.57 -0.80
C GLY A 35 -5.84 2.22 -1.44
N ALA A 36 -5.93 1.06 -2.07
CA ALA A 36 -7.06 0.64 -2.89
C ALA A 36 -7.85 -0.56 -2.32
N MET A 37 -7.67 -0.91 -1.04
CA MET A 37 -8.37 -2.06 -0.42
C MET A 37 -9.91 -1.99 -0.53
N ASN A 38 -10.47 -0.78 -0.61
CA ASN A 38 -11.91 -0.57 -0.76
C ASN A 38 -12.37 -0.40 -2.22
N PHE A 39 -11.50 -0.52 -3.23
CA PHE A 39 -11.87 -0.31 -4.64
C PHE A 39 -12.52 -1.57 -5.20
N GLY A 40 -13.84 -1.63 -5.13
CA GLY A 40 -14.62 -2.82 -5.44
C GLY A 40 -15.99 -2.82 -4.75
N ASP A 41 -16.85 -3.71 -5.23
CA ASP A 41 -18.17 -3.97 -4.68
C ASP A 41 -18.23 -5.32 -3.93
N ALA A 42 -17.25 -6.21 -4.14
CA ALA A 42 -17.26 -7.56 -3.57
C ALA A 42 -17.35 -7.62 -2.03
N TRP A 43 -16.84 -6.61 -1.33
CA TRP A 43 -16.83 -6.51 0.14
C TRP A 43 -17.67 -5.33 0.65
N SER A 44 -18.70 -4.90 -0.09
CA SER A 44 -19.52 -3.72 0.22
C SER A 44 -20.05 -3.70 1.66
N ASP A 45 -20.45 -4.86 2.18
CA ASP A 45 -21.04 -4.99 3.53
C ASP A 45 -20.06 -4.61 4.65
N MET A 46 -18.76 -4.84 4.42
CA MET A 46 -17.69 -4.60 5.39
C MET A 46 -16.94 -3.29 5.10
N MET A 47 -16.66 -3.01 3.82
CA MET A 47 -15.80 -1.89 3.41
C MET A 47 -16.57 -0.63 3.02
N GLY A 48 -17.88 -0.73 2.87
CA GLY A 48 -18.69 0.27 2.18
C GLY A 48 -18.61 0.11 0.66
N LYS A 49 -19.62 0.60 -0.04
CA LYS A 49 -19.69 0.57 -1.51
C LYS A 49 -18.67 1.57 -2.10
N CYS A 50 -17.91 1.14 -3.10
CA CYS A 50 -17.06 2.00 -3.91
C CYS A 50 -17.03 1.43 -5.32
N ASP A 51 -18.07 1.75 -6.10
CA ASP A 51 -18.23 1.20 -7.45
C ASP A 51 -17.17 1.71 -8.42
N LYS A 52 -17.04 1.04 -9.56
CA LYS A 52 -16.02 1.35 -10.57
C LYS A 52 -16.00 2.81 -11.01
N LYS A 53 -17.18 3.43 -11.15
CA LYS A 53 -17.29 4.86 -11.49
C LYS A 53 -16.63 5.72 -10.42
N THR A 54 -16.98 5.49 -9.15
CA THR A 54 -16.39 6.20 -8.02
C THR A 54 -14.89 5.97 -7.92
N VAL A 55 -14.42 4.74 -8.15
CA VAL A 55 -12.99 4.41 -8.18
C VAL A 55 -12.25 5.21 -9.25
N PHE A 56 -12.81 5.31 -10.46
CA PHE A 56 -12.21 6.10 -11.54
C PHE A 56 -12.18 7.60 -11.19
N GLU A 57 -13.25 8.14 -10.59
CA GLU A 57 -13.27 9.54 -10.13
C GLU A 57 -12.20 9.80 -9.04
N ILE A 58 -11.99 8.88 -8.11
CA ILE A 58 -10.94 8.97 -7.08
C ILE A 58 -9.56 8.93 -7.71
N LEU A 59 -9.33 8.00 -8.65
CA LEU A 59 -8.04 7.84 -9.34
C LEU A 59 -7.72 9.07 -10.21
N ASP A 60 -8.69 9.55 -10.99
CA ASP A 60 -8.57 10.77 -11.79
C ASP A 60 -8.25 11.96 -10.88
N PHE A 61 -8.96 12.14 -9.76
CA PHE A 61 -8.67 13.22 -8.81
C PHE A 61 -7.27 13.10 -8.18
N PHE A 62 -6.86 11.91 -7.74
CA PHE A 62 -5.54 11.70 -7.13
C PHE A 62 -4.41 12.02 -8.11
N TYR A 63 -4.50 11.51 -9.34
CA TYR A 63 -3.56 11.81 -10.42
C TYR A 63 -3.54 13.30 -10.72
N ASP A 64 -4.71 13.92 -10.89
CA ASP A 64 -4.85 15.33 -11.20
C ASP A 64 -4.23 16.24 -10.13
N GLN A 65 -4.13 15.80 -8.88
CA GLN A 65 -3.47 16.52 -7.80
C GLN A 65 -1.95 16.32 -7.74
N GLY A 66 -1.36 15.48 -8.60
CA GLY A 66 0.06 15.12 -8.61
C GLY A 66 0.39 13.80 -7.92
N GLY A 67 -0.63 13.03 -7.52
CA GLY A 67 -0.47 11.71 -6.91
C GLY A 67 -0.01 10.68 -7.93
N ASN A 68 1.03 9.90 -7.59
CA ASN A 68 1.54 8.87 -8.50
C ASN A 68 1.74 7.50 -7.85
N PHE A 69 1.50 7.35 -6.54
CA PHE A 69 1.77 6.10 -5.84
C PHE A 69 0.48 5.41 -5.39
N ILE A 70 0.17 4.25 -5.97
CA ILE A 70 -1.03 3.45 -5.68
C ILE A 70 -0.63 2.11 -5.07
N ASP A 71 -1.35 1.68 -4.03
CA ASP A 71 -1.16 0.39 -3.35
C ASP A 71 -2.43 -0.46 -3.42
N THR A 72 -2.34 -1.65 -4.01
CA THR A 72 -3.41 -2.67 -4.11
C THR A 72 -2.88 -4.04 -3.63
N ALA A 73 -3.65 -5.12 -3.74
CA ALA A 73 -3.19 -6.49 -3.48
C ALA A 73 -3.97 -7.50 -4.32
N ASN A 74 -3.37 -8.68 -4.53
CA ASN A 74 -3.94 -9.75 -5.35
C ASN A 74 -5.36 -10.18 -4.97
N ASN A 75 -5.77 -10.00 -3.70
CA ASN A 75 -7.05 -10.47 -3.18
C ASN A 75 -8.06 -9.34 -2.91
N TYR A 76 -7.67 -8.06 -3.05
CA TYR A 76 -8.54 -6.95 -2.66
C TYR A 76 -9.82 -6.95 -3.48
N GLN A 77 -10.95 -6.90 -2.78
CA GLN A 77 -12.30 -6.90 -3.36
C GLN A 77 -12.52 -8.07 -4.33
N ASN A 78 -12.10 -9.27 -3.93
CA ASN A 78 -12.13 -10.45 -4.80
C ASN A 78 -11.53 -10.17 -6.18
N GLU A 79 -10.38 -9.48 -6.20
CA GLU A 79 -9.59 -9.14 -7.39
C GLU A 79 -10.07 -7.93 -8.21
N GLU A 80 -11.19 -7.30 -7.84
CA GLU A 80 -11.72 -6.11 -8.53
C GLU A 80 -10.76 -4.91 -8.47
N SER A 81 -10.09 -4.70 -7.33
CA SER A 81 -9.19 -3.56 -7.13
C SER A 81 -8.07 -3.50 -8.17
N GLU A 82 -7.36 -4.62 -8.39
CA GLU A 82 -6.32 -4.70 -9.43
C GLU A 82 -6.90 -4.54 -10.84
N THR A 83 -8.07 -5.14 -11.09
CA THR A 83 -8.74 -5.09 -12.40
C THR A 83 -9.08 -3.65 -12.76
N TRP A 84 -9.73 -2.91 -11.85
CA TRP A 84 -10.20 -1.56 -12.14
C TRP A 84 -9.05 -0.54 -12.20
N ILE A 85 -7.99 -0.72 -11.39
CA ILE A 85 -6.77 0.09 -11.52
C ILE A 85 -6.10 -0.15 -12.89
N GLY A 86 -6.03 -1.41 -13.32
CA GLY A 86 -5.46 -1.77 -14.63
C GLY A 86 -6.25 -1.20 -15.81
N GLU A 87 -7.58 -1.27 -15.75
CA GLU A 87 -8.47 -0.65 -16.74
C GLU A 87 -8.31 0.87 -16.76
N TRP A 88 -8.30 1.53 -15.59
CA TRP A 88 -8.10 2.97 -15.50
C TRP A 88 -6.75 3.40 -16.11
N MET A 89 -5.66 2.73 -15.75
CA MET A 89 -4.33 3.06 -16.30
C MET A 89 -4.26 2.89 -17.81
N GLN A 90 -4.88 1.83 -18.35
CA GLN A 90 -4.94 1.58 -19.79
C GLN A 90 -5.78 2.64 -20.50
N GLU A 91 -6.98 2.94 -20.00
CA GLU A 91 -7.89 3.92 -20.60
C GLU A 91 -7.31 5.34 -20.59
N ARG A 92 -6.58 5.71 -19.53
CA ARG A 92 -5.97 7.04 -19.40
C ARG A 92 -4.56 7.14 -19.98
N GLY A 93 -3.95 6.01 -20.36
CA GLY A 93 -2.57 5.97 -20.87
C GLY A 93 -1.51 6.36 -19.84
N ARG A 94 -1.74 6.08 -18.55
CA ARG A 94 -0.92 6.61 -17.44
C ARG A 94 0.11 5.66 -16.86
N ARG A 95 0.21 4.42 -17.35
CA ARG A 95 1.02 3.37 -16.70
C ARG A 95 2.46 3.81 -16.37
N ALA A 96 3.15 4.47 -17.30
CA ALA A 96 4.55 4.89 -17.11
C ALA A 96 4.72 6.05 -16.10
N GLU A 97 3.65 6.78 -15.80
CA GLU A 97 3.66 7.90 -14.85
C GLU A 97 3.38 7.44 -13.42
N MET A 98 2.80 6.25 -13.25
CA MET A 98 2.36 5.70 -11.98
C MET A 98 3.37 4.72 -11.39
N VAL A 99 3.55 4.80 -10.07
CA VAL A 99 4.20 3.79 -9.24
C VAL A 99 3.11 2.89 -8.66
N VAL A 100 3.03 1.66 -9.15
CA VAL A 100 1.99 0.70 -8.73
C VAL A 100 2.60 -0.36 -7.84
N ALA A 101 2.09 -0.46 -6.62
CA ALA A 101 2.38 -1.54 -5.72
C ALA A 101 1.26 -2.57 -5.67
N THR A 102 1.62 -3.85 -5.66
CA THR A 102 0.71 -4.94 -5.32
C THR A 102 1.37 -5.91 -4.35
N LYS A 103 0.62 -6.91 -3.90
CA LYS A 103 1.04 -7.86 -2.87
C LYS A 103 0.60 -9.27 -3.23
N PHE A 104 1.43 -10.23 -2.88
CA PHE A 104 1.08 -11.64 -2.85
C PHE A 104 1.24 -12.16 -1.43
N THR A 105 0.57 -13.27 -1.11
CA THR A 105 0.60 -14.13 0.10
C THR A 105 -0.83 -14.49 0.50
N THR A 106 -1.77 -13.56 0.37
CA THR A 106 -3.18 -13.84 0.63
C THR A 106 -3.74 -14.82 -0.39
N LEU A 107 -4.65 -15.68 0.07
CA LEU A 107 -5.44 -16.54 -0.79
C LEU A 107 -6.31 -15.72 -1.75
N TYR A 108 -6.10 -15.99 -3.03
CA TYR A 108 -6.96 -15.64 -4.16
C TYR A 108 -7.20 -16.95 -4.97
N PRO A 109 -7.99 -17.03 -6.05
CA PRO A 109 -8.91 -16.06 -6.67
C PRO A 109 -10.20 -15.87 -5.85
N ASP A 110 -11.16 -15.13 -6.42
CA ASP A 110 -12.53 -14.98 -5.90
C ASP A 110 -13.06 -16.33 -5.35
N PRO A 111 -13.51 -16.39 -4.08
CA PRO A 111 -14.09 -17.59 -3.49
C PRO A 111 -15.16 -18.30 -4.36
N LYS A 112 -15.90 -17.56 -5.19
CA LYS A 112 -16.96 -18.08 -6.06
C LYS A 112 -16.43 -18.81 -7.30
N THR A 113 -15.24 -18.45 -7.78
CA THR A 113 -14.64 -19.00 -9.02
C THR A 113 -13.35 -19.79 -8.77
N ARG A 114 -12.89 -19.81 -7.52
CA ARG A 114 -11.66 -20.48 -7.08
C ARG A 114 -11.66 -21.96 -7.46
N PRO A 115 -10.57 -22.48 -8.06
CA PRO A 115 -10.46 -23.89 -8.35
C PRO A 115 -10.38 -24.71 -7.06
N ARG A 116 -10.82 -25.97 -7.12
CA ARG A 116 -10.74 -26.91 -5.98
C ARG A 116 -9.31 -27.02 -5.41
N MET A 117 -8.30 -27.00 -6.27
CA MET A 117 -6.89 -27.15 -5.90
C MET A 117 -6.20 -25.77 -5.79
N ALA A 118 -6.57 -25.00 -4.76
CA ALA A 118 -6.10 -23.63 -4.57
C ALA A 118 -5.08 -23.42 -3.44
N ALA A 119 -4.56 -24.49 -2.82
CA ALA A 119 -3.65 -24.37 -1.68
C ALA A 119 -2.40 -23.50 -1.97
N ASN A 120 -1.87 -23.60 -3.19
CA ASN A 120 -0.71 -22.84 -3.64
C ASN A 120 -1.05 -21.46 -4.25
N PHE A 121 -2.27 -20.96 -4.06
CA PHE A 121 -2.65 -19.57 -4.40
C PHE A 121 -2.51 -18.65 -3.16
N SER A 122 -1.78 -19.12 -2.14
CA SER A 122 -1.50 -18.39 -0.91
C SER A 122 -0.12 -18.77 -0.38
N GLY A 123 0.37 -17.99 0.56
CA GLY A 123 1.65 -18.18 1.22
C GLY A 123 2.85 -17.55 0.52
N ASN A 124 4.02 -17.65 1.14
CA ASN A 124 5.26 -17.02 0.67
C ASN A 124 6.05 -17.87 -0.33
N SER A 125 5.58 -19.08 -0.66
CA SER A 125 6.34 -20.04 -1.48
C SER A 125 6.56 -19.57 -2.92
N THR A 126 7.59 -20.12 -3.56
CA THR A 126 7.91 -19.84 -4.97
C THR A 126 6.72 -20.07 -5.91
N LYS A 127 5.94 -21.14 -5.65
CA LYS A 127 4.76 -21.46 -6.46
C LYS A 127 3.68 -20.40 -6.31
N SER A 128 3.39 -19.97 -5.08
CA SER A 128 2.42 -18.92 -4.77
C SER A 128 2.81 -17.59 -5.40
N LEU A 129 4.07 -17.17 -5.25
CA LEU A 129 4.60 -15.96 -5.90
C LEU A 129 4.37 -16.01 -7.41
N HIS A 130 4.78 -17.11 -8.06
CA HIS A 130 4.67 -17.24 -9.50
C HIS A 130 3.23 -17.09 -9.98
N VAL A 131 2.29 -17.86 -9.42
CA VAL A 131 0.89 -17.81 -9.87
C VAL A 131 0.24 -16.46 -9.55
N SER A 132 0.57 -15.87 -8.40
CA SER A 132 0.00 -14.60 -7.95
C SER A 132 0.44 -13.45 -8.83
N LEU A 133 1.73 -13.38 -9.14
CA LEU A 133 2.29 -12.29 -9.93
C LEU A 133 1.76 -12.31 -11.37
N GLU A 134 1.70 -13.49 -12.02
CA GLU A 134 1.11 -13.57 -13.38
C GLU A 134 -0.34 -13.11 -13.41
N ALA A 135 -1.13 -13.50 -12.40
CA ALA A 135 -2.52 -13.08 -12.29
C ALA A 135 -2.65 -11.58 -12.03
N SER A 136 -1.78 -11.01 -11.19
CA SER A 136 -1.79 -9.58 -10.85
C SER A 136 -1.41 -8.72 -12.06
N LEU A 137 -0.35 -9.10 -12.79
CA LEU A 137 0.08 -8.43 -14.03
C LEU A 137 -1.04 -8.40 -15.08
N LYS A 138 -1.74 -9.53 -15.25
CA LYS A 138 -2.89 -9.61 -16.17
C LYS A 138 -4.01 -8.65 -15.78
N LYS A 139 -4.40 -8.62 -14.49
CA LYS A 139 -5.48 -7.75 -13.99
C LYS A 139 -5.09 -6.27 -14.06
N LEU A 140 -3.84 -5.93 -13.72
CA LEU A 140 -3.30 -4.58 -13.81
C LEU A 140 -2.97 -4.15 -15.25
N GLN A 141 -3.12 -5.05 -16.22
CA GLN A 141 -2.88 -4.81 -17.66
C GLN A 141 -1.50 -4.20 -17.95
N THR A 142 -0.47 -4.74 -17.27
CA THR A 142 0.92 -4.27 -17.33
C THR A 142 1.87 -5.47 -17.34
N ASP A 143 3.08 -5.26 -17.84
CA ASP A 143 4.15 -6.26 -17.90
C ASP A 143 5.13 -6.19 -16.70
N TYR A 144 5.11 -5.09 -15.95
CA TYR A 144 5.87 -4.92 -14.70
C TYR A 144 5.06 -4.32 -13.55
N ILE A 145 5.49 -4.63 -12.33
CA ILE A 145 5.07 -4.02 -11.06
C ILE A 145 6.23 -3.17 -10.52
N ASP A 146 5.95 -1.94 -10.09
CA ASP A 146 6.99 -1.08 -9.52
C ASP A 146 7.46 -1.63 -8.17
N LEU A 147 6.52 -1.95 -7.27
CA LEU A 147 6.81 -2.44 -5.93
C LEU A 147 5.98 -3.68 -5.59
N LEU A 148 6.62 -4.84 -5.45
CA LEU A 148 5.94 -6.05 -5.00
C LEU A 148 6.14 -6.27 -3.50
N TYR A 149 5.06 -6.29 -2.74
CA TYR A 149 5.09 -6.65 -1.33
C TYR A 149 4.91 -8.16 -1.10
N VAL A 150 5.70 -8.71 -0.19
CA VAL A 150 5.29 -9.87 0.61
C VAL A 150 4.26 -9.38 1.62
N HIS A 151 2.98 -9.75 1.47
CA HIS A 151 1.87 -9.12 2.21
C HIS A 151 1.93 -9.37 3.73
N TRP A 152 2.38 -10.56 4.14
CA TRP A 152 2.71 -10.90 5.53
C TRP A 152 3.62 -12.13 5.53
N TRP A 153 4.32 -12.34 6.64
CA TRP A 153 5.17 -13.52 6.81
C TRP A 153 4.36 -14.71 7.32
N ASP A 154 4.32 -15.80 6.57
CA ASP A 154 3.48 -16.97 6.88
C ASP A 154 4.23 -18.11 7.61
N PHE A 155 5.55 -17.98 7.78
CA PHE A 155 6.43 -19.00 8.37
C PHE A 155 6.46 -20.36 7.67
N THR A 156 5.93 -20.47 6.44
CA THR A 156 5.94 -21.71 5.65
C THR A 156 7.11 -21.79 4.69
N THR A 157 7.73 -20.65 4.38
CA THR A 157 8.79 -20.53 3.37
C THR A 157 10.07 -19.99 4.00
N SER A 158 11.21 -20.58 3.63
CA SER A 158 12.52 -20.14 4.12
C SER A 158 12.94 -18.79 3.48
N ILE A 159 13.75 -18.01 4.20
CA ILE A 159 14.34 -16.77 3.66
C ILE A 159 15.11 -17.02 2.35
N PRO A 160 15.99 -18.05 2.24
CA PRO A 160 16.68 -18.33 0.99
C PRO A 160 15.74 -18.59 -0.19
N GLU A 161 14.71 -19.42 -0.02
CA GLU A 161 13.74 -19.68 -1.09
C GLU A 161 13.04 -18.40 -1.52
N LEU A 162 12.48 -17.65 -0.57
CA LEU A 162 11.72 -16.45 -0.87
C LEU A 162 12.59 -15.39 -1.57
N MET A 163 13.77 -15.09 -1.04
CA MET A 163 14.62 -14.03 -1.59
C MET A 163 15.16 -14.39 -2.98
N GLN A 164 15.50 -15.66 -3.23
CA GLN A 164 15.87 -16.11 -4.58
C GLN A 164 14.71 -15.97 -5.56
N SER A 165 13.51 -16.36 -5.14
CA SER A 165 12.31 -16.31 -5.99
C SER A 165 11.87 -14.87 -6.30
N LEU A 166 11.93 -13.96 -5.33
CA LEU A 166 11.71 -12.53 -5.55
C LEU A 166 12.75 -11.94 -6.50
N ASN A 167 14.04 -12.26 -6.28
CA ASN A 167 15.11 -11.77 -7.13
C ASN A 167 14.98 -12.27 -8.58
N HIS A 168 14.51 -13.51 -8.79
CA HIS A 168 14.23 -14.02 -10.13
C HIS A 168 13.15 -13.19 -10.84
N MET A 169 12.12 -12.72 -10.13
CA MET A 169 11.09 -11.84 -10.72
C MET A 169 11.67 -10.46 -11.06
N VAL A 170 12.60 -9.95 -10.24
CA VAL A 170 13.31 -8.70 -10.50
C VAL A 170 14.22 -8.82 -11.73
N GLN A 171 15.01 -9.89 -11.83
CA GLN A 171 15.89 -10.14 -12.98
C GLN A 171 15.12 -10.32 -14.29
N ARG A 172 13.88 -10.81 -14.23
CA ARG A 172 12.98 -10.92 -15.38
C ARG A 172 12.29 -9.62 -15.76
N GLY A 173 12.52 -8.52 -15.02
CA GLY A 173 11.89 -7.23 -15.27
C GLY A 173 10.40 -7.16 -14.90
N LYS A 174 9.84 -8.20 -14.27
CA LYS A 174 8.44 -8.22 -13.84
C LYS A 174 8.18 -7.40 -12.58
N VAL A 175 9.22 -7.15 -11.80
CA VAL A 175 9.18 -6.40 -10.55
C VAL A 175 10.40 -5.48 -10.48
N LEU A 176 10.22 -4.20 -10.16
CA LEU A 176 11.34 -3.25 -10.09
C LEU A 176 11.94 -3.15 -8.68
N TYR A 177 11.09 -3.12 -7.66
CA TYR A 177 11.44 -2.98 -6.25
C TYR A 177 10.67 -3.98 -5.39
N LEU A 178 11.25 -4.32 -4.24
CA LEU A 178 10.66 -5.26 -3.29
C LEU A 178 10.22 -4.51 -2.03
N GLY A 179 9.07 -4.90 -1.51
CA GLY A 179 8.56 -4.47 -0.22
C GLY A 179 8.18 -5.67 0.64
N VAL A 180 8.01 -5.41 1.93
CA VAL A 180 7.50 -6.40 2.87
C VAL A 180 6.46 -5.73 3.77
N SER A 181 5.40 -6.45 4.10
CA SER A 181 4.34 -5.98 4.98
C SER A 181 4.16 -6.90 6.17
N ASP A 182 3.76 -6.33 7.31
CA ASP A 182 3.35 -7.04 8.53
C ASP A 182 4.25 -8.25 8.89
N THR A 183 5.56 -8.04 8.80
CA THR A 183 6.59 -9.07 8.98
C THR A 183 7.48 -8.71 10.18
N PRO A 184 7.84 -9.67 11.06
CA PRO A 184 8.69 -9.35 12.20
C PRO A 184 10.01 -8.70 11.78
N ALA A 185 10.43 -7.64 12.49
CA ALA A 185 11.65 -6.87 12.18
C ALA A 185 12.88 -7.77 11.97
N TRP A 186 13.06 -8.76 12.85
CA TRP A 186 14.20 -9.68 12.77
C TRP A 186 14.20 -10.55 11.50
N VAL A 187 13.03 -10.87 10.93
CA VAL A 187 12.92 -11.60 9.66
C VAL A 187 13.38 -10.69 8.53
N VAL A 188 12.91 -9.43 8.52
CA VAL A 188 13.28 -8.44 7.50
C VAL A 188 14.79 -8.20 7.49
N SER A 189 15.40 -7.98 8.66
CA SER A 189 16.85 -7.82 8.77
C SER A 189 17.62 -9.04 8.28
N LYS A 190 17.17 -10.27 8.62
CA LYS A 190 17.80 -11.49 8.11
C LYS A 190 17.63 -11.65 6.59
N ALA A 191 16.48 -11.28 6.04
CA ALA A 191 16.21 -11.38 4.61
C ALA A 191 17.03 -10.37 3.80
N ASN A 192 17.14 -9.13 4.28
CA ASN A 192 17.99 -8.12 3.66
C ASN A 192 19.47 -8.44 3.81
N GLN A 193 19.89 -9.00 4.95
CA GLN A 193 21.26 -9.49 5.11
C GLN A 193 21.56 -10.60 4.11
N TYR A 194 20.67 -11.60 4.00
CA TYR A 194 20.79 -12.67 3.01
C TYR A 194 20.90 -12.10 1.59
N ALA A 195 20.08 -11.10 1.25
CA ALA A 195 20.14 -10.46 -0.06
C ALA A 195 21.49 -9.78 -0.33
N ARG A 196 22.03 -9.03 0.63
CA ARG A 196 23.36 -8.40 0.51
C ARG A 196 24.45 -9.44 0.31
N ASP A 197 24.44 -10.50 1.11
CA ASP A 197 25.46 -11.56 1.07
C ASP A 197 25.47 -12.35 -0.25
N HIS A 198 24.33 -12.37 -0.97
CA HIS A 198 24.14 -13.15 -2.18
C HIS A 198 23.92 -12.29 -3.44
N GLY A 199 24.12 -10.97 -3.36
CA GLY A 199 23.95 -10.06 -4.49
C GLY A 199 22.52 -9.99 -5.03
N LEU A 200 21.52 -10.21 -4.17
CA LEU A 200 20.09 -10.14 -4.51
C LEU A 200 19.53 -8.75 -4.20
N ARG A 201 18.39 -8.42 -4.81
CA ARG A 201 17.63 -7.20 -4.46
C ARG A 201 17.10 -7.30 -3.01
N PRO A 202 17.41 -6.35 -2.10
CA PRO A 202 16.80 -6.31 -0.76
C PRO A 202 15.38 -5.72 -0.80
N PHE A 203 14.66 -5.82 0.31
CA PHE A 203 13.45 -5.04 0.54
C PHE A 203 13.78 -3.55 0.72
N SER A 204 13.03 -2.70 0.04
CA SER A 204 13.21 -1.24 0.04
C SER A 204 12.14 -0.50 0.81
N VAL A 205 11.01 -1.14 1.10
CA VAL A 205 9.86 -0.54 1.79
C VAL A 205 9.28 -1.53 2.79
N TYR A 206 8.97 -1.04 3.99
CA TYR A 206 8.17 -1.75 4.97
C TYR A 206 6.77 -1.12 5.06
N GLN A 207 5.74 -1.93 4.85
CA GLN A 207 4.35 -1.54 5.05
C GLN A 207 3.80 -2.19 6.34
N GLY A 208 3.05 -1.46 7.15
CA GLY A 208 2.46 -2.05 8.36
C GLY A 208 1.53 -1.11 9.10
N ARG A 209 0.79 -1.64 10.07
CA ARG A 209 -0.17 -0.86 10.85
C ARG A 209 0.54 0.14 11.75
N TRP A 210 0.32 1.42 11.53
CA TRP A 210 0.79 2.48 12.43
C TRP A 210 -0.18 3.65 12.43
N SER A 211 -0.54 4.12 13.62
CA SER A 211 -1.41 5.26 13.85
C SER A 211 -1.21 5.82 15.26
N ALA A 212 -1.85 6.95 15.57
CA ALA A 212 -1.85 7.49 16.93
C ALA A 212 -2.42 6.51 17.99
N ALA A 213 -3.25 5.55 17.57
CA ALA A 213 -3.75 4.49 18.44
C ALA A 213 -2.82 3.27 18.44
N GLU A 214 -2.39 2.79 17.27
CA GLU A 214 -1.59 1.56 17.16
C GLU A 214 -0.11 1.87 16.91
N ARG A 215 0.72 1.65 17.94
CA ARG A 215 2.10 2.17 18.02
C ARG A 215 3.18 1.10 18.18
N ASP A 216 2.82 -0.19 18.13
CA ASP A 216 3.79 -1.31 18.23
C ASP A 216 4.89 -1.21 17.15
N PHE A 217 4.51 -0.63 16.00
CA PHE A 217 5.40 -0.28 14.89
C PHE A 217 6.63 0.55 15.32
N GLU A 218 6.47 1.44 16.30
CA GLU A 218 7.52 2.39 16.72
C GLU A 218 8.69 1.70 17.42
N ARG A 219 8.44 0.57 18.08
CA ARG A 219 9.42 -0.11 18.92
C ARG A 219 10.51 -0.81 18.11
N GLU A 220 10.11 -1.58 17.10
CA GLU A 220 11.03 -2.47 16.37
C GLU A 220 11.07 -2.18 14.86
N ILE A 221 9.96 -1.75 14.25
CA ILE A 221 9.90 -1.55 12.79
C ILE A 221 10.61 -0.26 12.38
N ILE A 222 10.37 0.86 13.08
CA ILE A 222 11.03 2.14 12.74
C ILE A 222 12.56 2.04 12.88
N PRO A 223 13.13 1.51 13.98
CA PRO A 223 14.58 1.32 14.07
C PRO A 223 15.13 0.40 12.99
N MET A 224 14.47 -0.74 12.73
CA MET A 224 14.88 -1.68 11.68
C MET A 224 14.88 -1.03 10.29
N ALA A 225 13.80 -0.31 9.93
CA ALA A 225 13.71 0.32 8.62
C ALA A 225 14.78 1.39 8.42
N ARG A 226 15.14 2.13 9.47
CA ARG A 226 16.24 3.11 9.40
C ARG A 226 17.58 2.42 9.14
N GLU A 227 17.88 1.36 9.89
CA GLU A 227 19.14 0.60 9.75
C GLU A 227 19.25 -0.08 8.38
N GLU A 228 18.14 -0.63 7.88
CA GLU A 228 18.08 -1.33 6.60
C GLU A 228 17.90 -0.39 5.39
N GLY A 229 17.85 0.93 5.62
CA GLY A 229 17.68 1.93 4.54
C GLY A 229 16.35 1.79 3.79
N MET A 230 15.28 1.48 4.51
CA MET A 230 13.94 1.22 3.98
C MET A 230 12.99 2.41 4.19
N ALA A 231 12.06 2.60 3.26
CA ALA A 231 10.93 3.50 3.47
C ALA A 231 9.89 2.86 4.39
N LEU A 232 9.07 3.70 5.02
CA LEU A 232 7.87 3.28 5.72
C LEU A 232 6.64 3.66 4.88
N CYS A 233 5.71 2.72 4.73
CA CYS A 233 4.40 2.94 4.10
C CYS A 233 3.30 2.51 5.07
N PRO A 234 2.91 3.34 6.05
CA PRO A 234 1.95 2.96 7.07
C PRO A 234 0.55 2.74 6.51
N TRP A 235 -0.12 1.67 6.94
CA TRP A 235 -1.56 1.50 6.72
C TRP A 235 -2.34 1.70 8.02
N GLY A 236 -3.64 1.97 7.89
CA GLY A 236 -4.52 2.19 9.05
C GLY A 236 -4.27 3.51 9.78
N ALA A 237 -3.57 4.47 9.17
CA ALA A 237 -3.21 5.77 9.75
C ALA A 237 -4.42 6.55 10.32
N LEU A 238 -5.62 6.34 9.75
CA LEU A 238 -6.86 6.97 10.19
C LEU A 238 -7.67 6.13 11.20
N GLY A 239 -7.05 5.15 11.86
CA GLY A 239 -7.70 4.29 12.85
C GLY A 239 -8.84 3.44 12.25
N GLY A 240 -8.73 3.06 10.97
CA GLY A 240 -9.79 2.35 10.26
C GLY A 240 -11.06 3.18 9.97
N GLY A 241 -10.99 4.51 10.10
CA GLY A 241 -12.13 5.42 10.00
C GLY A 241 -12.65 5.90 11.37
N ASN A 242 -12.12 5.36 12.47
CA ASN A 242 -12.57 5.69 13.83
C ASN A 242 -12.06 7.05 14.35
N PHE A 243 -11.10 7.67 13.67
CA PHE A 243 -10.63 9.03 13.97
C PHE A 243 -11.57 10.05 13.31
N THR A 244 -12.74 10.21 13.94
CA THR A 244 -13.83 11.06 13.48
C THR A 244 -14.33 11.94 14.63
N THR A 245 -14.94 13.08 14.29
CA THR A 245 -15.47 14.03 15.28
C THR A 245 -16.60 13.41 16.09
N LYS A 246 -16.81 13.93 17.30
CA LYS A 246 -17.94 13.50 18.14
C LYS A 246 -19.29 13.64 17.41
N ALA A 247 -19.51 14.77 16.73
CA ALA A 247 -20.73 15.02 15.97
C ALA A 247 -20.98 13.98 14.87
N LYS A 248 -19.94 13.62 14.11
CA LYS A 248 -20.06 12.60 13.05
C LYS A 248 -20.24 11.19 13.62
N ARG A 249 -19.71 10.92 14.81
CA ARG A 249 -19.94 9.65 15.53
C ARG A 249 -21.40 9.53 15.98
N GLU A 250 -22.01 10.63 16.39
CA GLU A 250 -23.42 10.68 16.83
C GLU A 250 -24.40 10.66 15.65
N SER A 251 -24.01 11.15 14.47
CA SER A 251 -24.87 11.15 13.28
C SER A 251 -25.05 9.78 12.61
N ASN A 252 -24.32 8.74 13.06
CA ASN A 252 -24.36 7.39 12.50
C ASN A 252 -24.18 7.34 10.96
N GLU A 253 -23.42 8.28 10.39
CA GLU A 253 -23.03 8.21 8.97
C GLU A 253 -22.29 6.88 8.72
N GLN A 254 -22.83 6.08 7.79
CA GLN A 254 -22.29 4.76 7.49
C GLN A 254 -21.01 4.85 6.68
N GLY A 255 -20.12 3.88 6.89
CA GLY A 255 -18.86 3.74 6.19
C GLY A 255 -18.32 2.33 6.41
N ARG A 256 -17.00 2.20 6.64
CA ARG A 256 -16.38 0.92 6.96
C ARG A 256 -16.98 0.32 8.24
N ASN A 257 -17.39 -0.94 8.18
CA ASN A 257 -18.05 -1.63 9.28
C ASN A 257 -17.22 -2.81 9.79
N PHE A 258 -16.32 -2.52 10.74
CA PHE A 258 -15.51 -3.53 11.46
C PHE A 258 -15.94 -3.68 12.92
N GLY A 259 -17.19 -3.34 13.23
CA GLY A 259 -17.69 -3.22 14.59
C GLY A 259 -17.38 -1.85 15.23
N PRO A 260 -17.81 -1.66 16.48
CA PRO A 260 -17.71 -0.37 17.15
C PRO A 260 -16.25 0.00 17.48
N PRO A 261 -15.93 1.31 17.52
CA PRO A 261 -14.62 1.79 17.96
C PRO A 261 -14.33 1.35 19.39
N SER A 262 -13.09 0.92 19.66
CA SER A 262 -12.66 0.66 21.03
C SER A 262 -12.49 1.96 21.83
N ASP A 263 -12.57 1.89 23.16
CA ASP A 263 -12.33 3.04 24.06
C ASP A 263 -11.01 3.76 23.77
N LYS A 264 -9.98 2.98 23.42
CA LYS A 264 -8.67 3.51 23.00
C LYS A 264 -8.81 4.41 21.77
N HIS A 265 -9.53 3.97 20.73
CA HIS A 265 -9.76 4.77 19.53
C HIS A 265 -10.59 6.01 19.82
N VAL A 266 -11.62 5.91 20.66
CA VAL A 266 -12.44 7.06 21.07
C VAL A 266 -11.58 8.12 21.75
N ARG A 267 -10.82 7.75 22.79
CA ARG A 267 -9.95 8.69 23.52
C ARG A 267 -8.90 9.35 22.62
N VAL A 268 -8.29 8.58 21.72
CA VAL A 268 -7.32 9.13 20.76
C VAL A 268 -8.02 10.09 19.79
N SER A 269 -9.20 9.74 19.28
CA SER A 269 -9.97 10.58 18.37
C SER A 269 -10.34 11.93 19.01
N GLU A 270 -10.74 11.96 20.27
CA GLU A 270 -11.03 13.20 21.00
C GLU A 270 -9.80 14.11 21.12
N LYS A 271 -8.60 13.53 21.34
CA LYS A 271 -7.35 14.29 21.38
C LYS A 271 -6.95 14.81 20.01
N LEU A 272 -7.09 14.00 18.97
CA LEU A 272 -6.85 14.44 17.59
C LEU A 272 -7.80 15.57 17.20
N GLU A 273 -9.08 15.51 17.59
CA GLU A 273 -10.07 16.56 17.35
C GLU A 273 -9.69 17.87 18.07
N ALA A 274 -9.25 17.80 19.32
CA ALA A 274 -8.82 18.98 20.07
C ALA A 274 -7.60 19.66 19.40
N VAL A 275 -6.62 18.89 18.94
CA VAL A 275 -5.46 19.43 18.22
C VAL A 275 -5.88 20.02 16.87
N ALA A 276 -6.75 19.33 16.14
CA ALA A 276 -7.26 19.81 14.85
C ALA A 276 -7.98 21.16 14.98
N LYS A 277 -8.82 21.34 16.01
CA LYS A 277 -9.45 22.63 16.35
C LYS A 277 -8.43 23.72 16.66
N SER A 278 -7.38 23.40 17.43
CA SER A 278 -6.32 24.37 17.76
C SER A 278 -5.47 24.80 16.55
N LYS A 279 -5.49 24.00 15.47
CA LYS A 279 -4.71 24.21 14.25
C LYS A 279 -5.57 24.64 13.05
N ASP A 280 -6.88 24.83 13.25
CA ASP A 280 -7.86 25.11 12.20
C ASP A 280 -7.72 24.18 10.99
N THR A 281 -7.72 22.86 11.24
CA THR A 281 -7.53 21.86 10.19
C THR A 281 -8.40 20.62 10.42
N ALA A 282 -8.39 19.70 9.46
CA ALA A 282 -9.13 18.45 9.55
C ALA A 282 -8.48 17.48 10.55
N ILE A 283 -9.30 16.72 11.29
CA ILE A 283 -8.83 15.65 12.19
C ILE A 283 -7.97 14.61 11.45
N THR A 284 -8.32 14.30 10.20
CA THR A 284 -7.59 13.39 9.33
C THR A 284 -6.20 13.93 8.97
N SER A 285 -6.05 15.24 8.79
CA SER A 285 -4.75 15.87 8.54
C SER A 285 -3.81 15.72 9.74
N ILE A 286 -4.32 15.88 10.97
CA ILE A 286 -3.53 15.63 12.19
C ILE A 286 -3.15 14.16 12.31
N ALA A 287 -4.09 13.25 12.05
CA ALA A 287 -3.83 11.81 12.11
C ALA A 287 -2.77 11.36 11.08
N LEU A 288 -2.82 11.88 9.86
CA LEU A 288 -1.81 11.60 8.83
C LEU A 288 -0.46 12.23 9.18
N ALA A 289 -0.44 13.44 9.74
CA ALA A 289 0.79 14.10 10.16
C ALA A 289 1.52 13.34 11.28
N TYR A 290 0.80 12.58 12.12
CA TYR A 290 1.41 11.75 13.17
C TYR A 290 2.31 10.64 12.61
N VAL A 291 1.95 10.06 11.45
CA VAL A 291 2.65 8.92 10.83
C VAL A 291 3.55 9.32 9.66
N ARG A 292 3.78 10.62 9.49
CA ARG A 292 4.55 11.19 8.38
C ARG A 292 6.06 11.15 8.63
#